data_AF-A0A2M9L031-F1
#
_entry.id   AF-A0A2M9L031-F1
#
_cell.length_a   1.000
_cell.length_b   1.000
_cell.length_c   1.000
_cell.angle_alpha   90.00
_cell.angle_beta   90.00
_cell.angle_gamma   90.00
#
_symmetry.space_group_name_H-M   'P 1'
#
loop_
_entity.id
_entity.type
_entity.pdbx_description
1 polymer ?
#
loop_
_entity_poly.entity_id
_entity_poly.type
_entity_poly.pdbx_seq_one_letter_code
_entity_poly.pdbx_strand_id
1 'polypeptide(L)'
;MRARTALLVAAAAPVTVAAAAAVLKANRWRLYADRHRIHLAPVACRSCPDCRGAGGWWTGGPFPEMEACGCWSERRELCIRLLPVPAWPDEEPF
;
A
#
# COMPACT_ATOMS: atom_id res chain seq x y z
N MET A 1 20.95 10.86 28.92
CA MET A 1 19.63 10.54 28.32
C MET A 1 19.72 9.98 26.89
N ARG A 2 20.49 10.58 25.98
CA ARG A 2 20.59 10.13 24.56
C ARG A 2 20.92 8.65 24.36
N ALA A 3 21.83 8.06 25.15
CA ALA A 3 22.22 6.66 24.98
C ALA A 3 21.11 5.66 25.33
N ARG A 4 20.33 5.93 26.40
CA ARG A 4 19.18 5.08 26.77
C ARG A 4 18.07 5.16 25.72
N THR A 5 17.79 6.36 25.21
CA THR A 5 16.81 6.54 24.13
C THR A 5 17.26 5.83 22.86
N ALA A 6 18.54 5.95 22.47
CA ALA A 6 19.09 5.24 21.32
C ALA A 6 19.01 3.71 21.48
N LEU A 7 19.29 3.19 22.68
CA LEU A 7 19.19 1.76 22.97
C LEU A 7 17.73 1.26 22.89
N LEU A 8 16.78 2.02 23.43
CA LEU A 8 15.36 1.69 23.36
C LEU A 8 14.85 1.70 21.91
N VAL A 9 15.26 2.68 21.11
CA VAL A 9 14.93 2.74 19.68
C VAL A 9 15.53 1.55 18.94
N ALA A 10 16.81 1.22 19.20
CA ALA A 10 17.48 0.08 18.57
C ALA A 10 16.80 -1.26 18.92
N ALA A 11 16.28 -1.41 20.13
CA ALA A 11 15.56 -2.61 20.56
C ALA A 11 14.12 -2.67 20.01
N ALA A 12 13.42 -1.53 19.93
CA ALA A 12 12.03 -1.48 19.49
C ALA A 12 11.87 -1.54 17.96
N ALA A 13 12.79 -0.92 17.22
CA ALA A 13 12.75 -0.86 15.76
C ALA A 13 12.62 -2.23 15.05
N PRO A 14 13.37 -3.28 15.40
CA PRO A 14 13.23 -4.57 14.71
C PRO A 14 11.85 -5.20 14.95
N VAL A 15 11.28 -5.06 16.14
CA VAL A 15 9.95 -5.58 16.48
C VAL A 15 8.87 -4.86 15.68
N THR A 16 8.94 -3.53 15.59
CA THR A 16 7.97 -2.74 14.82
C THR A 16 8.07 -3.02 13.32
N VAL A 17 9.28 -3.19 12.78
CA VAL A 17 9.49 -3.55 11.37
C VAL A 17 8.93 -4.94 11.07
N ALA A 18 9.17 -5.93 11.93
CA ALA A 18 8.64 -7.28 11.76
C ALA A 18 7.10 -7.31 11.81
N ALA A 19 6.49 -6.59 12.75
CA ALA A 19 5.05 -6.47 12.86
C ALA A 19 4.44 -5.81 11.61
N ALA A 20 5.04 -4.70 11.15
CA ALA A 20 4.61 -4.03 9.92
C ALA A 20 4.69 -4.97 8.72
N ALA A 21 5.80 -5.70 8.55
CA ALA A 21 5.95 -6.66 7.46
C ALA A 21 4.90 -7.78 7.50
N ALA A 22 4.57 -8.29 8.69
CA ALA A 22 3.53 -9.30 8.88
C ALA A 22 2.15 -8.76 8.48
N VAL A 23 1.80 -7.55 8.92
CA VAL A 23 0.53 -6.89 8.58
C VAL A 23 0.43 -6.62 7.08
N LEU A 24 1.50 -6.10 6.46
CA LEU A 24 1.55 -5.86 5.01
C LEU A 24 1.36 -7.17 4.23
N LYS A 25 2.04 -8.25 4.65
CA LYS A 25 1.95 -9.56 4.01
C LYS A 25 0.55 -10.17 4.14
N ALA A 26 -0.04 -10.12 5.34
CA ALA A 26 -1.37 -10.64 5.61
C ALA A 26 -2.45 -9.89 4.81
N ASN A 27 -2.35 -8.56 4.77
CA ASN A 27 -3.32 -7.71 4.09
C ASN A 27 -3.03 -7.51 2.59
N ARG A 28 -1.95 -8.11 2.06
CA ARG A 28 -1.51 -8.00 0.66
C ARG A 28 -1.24 -6.56 0.24
N TRP A 29 -0.41 -5.86 1.00
CA TRP A 29 0.06 -4.52 0.67
C TRP A 29 1.55 -4.54 0.32
N ARG A 30 1.94 -3.63 -0.57
CA ARG A 30 3.34 -3.25 -0.78
C ARG A 30 3.57 -1.86 -0.21
N LEU A 31 4.64 -1.74 0.56
CA LEU A 31 5.18 -0.47 1.01
C LEU A 31 6.35 -0.08 0.09
N TYR A 32 6.26 1.10 -0.50
CA TYR A 32 7.35 1.78 -1.17
C TYR A 32 7.70 3.04 -0.37
N ALA A 33 8.98 3.24 -0.09
CA ALA A 33 9.45 4.43 0.59
C ALA A 33 10.67 4.97 -0.15
N ASP A 34 10.60 6.23 -0.54
CA ASP A 34 11.70 6.98 -1.12
C ASP A 34 11.77 8.38 -0.49
N ARG A 35 12.74 9.19 -0.90
CA ARG A 35 12.93 10.54 -0.36
C ARG A 35 11.74 11.49 -0.61
N HIS A 36 10.88 11.19 -1.59
CA HIS A 36 9.75 12.03 -1.99
C HIS A 36 8.42 11.51 -1.49
N ARG A 37 8.26 10.20 -1.27
CA ARG A 37 6.98 9.62 -0.85
C ARG A 37 7.11 8.34 -0.04
N ILE A 38 6.10 8.11 0.78
CA ILE A 38 5.75 6.81 1.34
C ILE A 38 4.44 6.39 0.69
N HIS A 39 4.47 5.29 -0.04
CA HIS A 39 3.35 4.76 -0.81
C HIS A 39 2.99 3.35 -0.33
N LEU A 40 1.74 3.18 0.05
CA LEU A 40 1.09 1.92 0.39
C LEU A 40 0.13 1.55 -0.74
N ALA A 41 0.53 0.55 -1.52
CA ALA A 41 -0.25 0.06 -2.65
C ALA A 41 -0.86 -1.32 -2.33
N PRO A 42 -2.18 -1.52 -2.56
CA PRO A 42 -2.80 -2.83 -2.46
C PRO A 42 -2.27 -3.75 -3.58
N VAL A 43 -2.19 -5.04 -3.28
CA VAL A 43 -1.81 -6.09 -4.22
C VAL A 43 -2.97 -7.05 -4.38
N ALA A 44 -3.25 -7.41 -5.64
CA ALA A 44 -4.28 -8.38 -5.97
C ALA A 44 -4.07 -9.71 -5.21
N CYS A 45 -5.14 -10.20 -4.59
CA CYS A 45 -5.12 -11.51 -3.96
C CYS A 45 -5.32 -12.60 -5.03
N ARG A 46 -4.27 -13.35 -5.36
CA ARG A 46 -4.34 -14.46 -6.34
C ARG A 46 -5.33 -15.55 -5.96
N SER A 47 -5.59 -15.73 -4.67
CA SER A 47 -6.53 -16.73 -4.15
C SER A 47 -7.97 -16.22 -4.02
N CYS A 48 -8.29 -15.00 -4.44
CA CYS A 48 -9.68 -14.54 -4.43
C CYS A 48 -10.49 -15.35 -5.46
N PRO A 49 -11.64 -15.92 -5.08
CA PRO A 49 -12.46 -16.74 -5.98
C PRO A 49 -13.02 -15.92 -7.16
N ASP A 50 -13.32 -14.65 -6.93
CA ASP A 50 -13.94 -13.77 -7.93
C ASP A 50 -12.88 -13.17 -8.86
N CYS A 51 -11.90 -12.46 -8.27
CA CYS A 51 -10.93 -11.68 -9.02
C CYS A 51 -9.69 -12.48 -9.45
N ARG A 52 -9.42 -13.66 -8.84
CA ARG A 52 -8.26 -14.55 -9.09
C ARG A 52 -6.90 -13.84 -9.21
N GLY A 53 -6.76 -12.69 -8.56
CA GLY A 53 -5.58 -11.85 -8.65
C GLY A 53 -5.45 -10.97 -9.91
N ALA A 54 -6.43 -10.95 -10.81
CA ALA A 54 -6.52 -9.94 -11.87
C ALA A 54 -6.78 -8.56 -11.26
N GLY A 55 -7.68 -8.52 -10.28
CA GLY A 55 -7.98 -7.30 -9.54
C GLY A 55 -8.63 -6.20 -10.36
N GLY A 56 -8.83 -5.04 -9.72
CA GLY A 56 -9.29 -3.83 -10.39
C GLY A 56 -10.81 -3.68 -10.52
N TRP A 57 -11.17 -2.58 -11.17
CA TRP A 57 -12.51 -2.23 -11.61
C TRP A 57 -12.71 -2.89 -12.98
N TRP A 58 -13.79 -3.64 -13.16
CA TRP A 58 -14.03 -4.38 -14.40
C TRP A 58 -14.37 -3.39 -15.53
N THR A 59 -13.42 -2.91 -16.33
CA THR A 59 -13.67 -1.84 -17.32
C THR A 59 -14.36 -2.26 -18.63
N GLY A 60 -15.03 -3.41 -18.71
CA GLY A 60 -15.47 -3.96 -20.02
C GLY A 60 -16.75 -4.79 -20.06
N GLY A 61 -17.65 -4.67 -19.08
CA GLY A 61 -18.95 -5.37 -19.08
C GLY A 61 -20.12 -4.46 -19.44
N PRO A 62 -21.29 -5.02 -19.84
CA PRO A 62 -22.49 -4.24 -20.19
C PRO A 62 -23.17 -3.55 -19.00
N PHE A 63 -22.62 -3.69 -17.79
CA PHE A 63 -23.14 -3.11 -16.56
C PHE A 63 -22.19 -1.99 -16.09
N PRO A 64 -22.62 -0.71 -16.12
CA PRO A 64 -21.79 0.45 -15.74
C PRO A 64 -21.54 0.56 -14.23
N GLU A 65 -22.15 -0.31 -13.43
CA GLU A 65 -22.09 -0.32 -11.97
C GLU A 65 -20.88 -1.12 -11.45
N MET A 66 -19.73 -1.02 -12.14
CA MET A 66 -18.54 -1.86 -11.99
C MET A 66 -17.92 -1.77 -10.59
N GLU A 67 -18.51 -2.46 -9.61
CA GLU A 67 -17.95 -2.57 -8.28
C GLU A 67 -16.60 -3.28 -8.37
N ALA A 68 -15.57 -2.66 -7.79
CA ALA A 68 -14.32 -3.33 -7.52
C ALA A 68 -14.65 -4.61 -6.74
N CYS A 69 -14.07 -5.74 -7.14
CA CYS A 69 -14.24 -6.98 -6.38
C CYS A 69 -14.01 -6.70 -4.89
N GLY A 70 -14.75 -7.34 -3.97
CA GLY A 70 -14.55 -7.18 -2.52
C GLY A 70 -13.10 -7.36 -2.06
N CYS A 71 -12.31 -8.13 -2.83
CA CYS A 71 -10.85 -8.26 -2.65
C CYS A 71 -10.07 -6.93 -2.79
N TRP A 72 -10.68 -5.90 -3.39
CA TRP A 72 -10.19 -4.55 -3.70
C TRP A 72 -11.05 -3.41 -3.16
N SER A 73 -12.37 -3.58 -3.00
CA SER A 73 -13.32 -2.47 -2.74
C SER A 73 -12.99 -1.65 -1.49
N GLU A 74 -12.47 -2.27 -0.43
CA GLU A 74 -12.06 -1.56 0.79
C GLU A 74 -10.59 -1.12 0.80
N ARG A 75 -9.85 -1.33 -0.29
CA ARG A 75 -8.40 -1.19 -0.32
C ARG A 75 -7.98 -0.01 -1.20
N ARG A 76 -8.02 1.19 -0.62
CA ARG A 76 -7.57 2.43 -1.27
C ARG A 76 -6.06 2.59 -1.16
N GLU A 77 -5.42 3.03 -2.25
CA GLU A 77 -4.02 3.45 -2.19
C GLU A 77 -3.83 4.60 -1.19
N LEU A 78 -2.73 4.55 -0.43
CA LEU A 78 -2.37 5.59 0.52
C LEU A 78 -0.98 6.12 0.18
N CYS A 79 -0.89 7.41 -0.12
CA CYS A 79 0.37 8.08 -0.46
C CYS A 79 0.58 9.31 0.42
N ILE A 80 1.71 9.35 1.12
CA ILE A 80 2.17 10.53 1.85
C ILE A 80 3.35 11.11 1.08
N ARG A 81 3.20 12.33 0.57
CA ARG A 81 4.31 13.07 -0.07
C ARG A 81 5.17 13.72 1.01
N LEU A 82 6.47 13.42 0.99
CA LEU A 82 7.49 13.97 1.88
C LEU A 82 8.19 15.18 1.27
N LEU A 83 8.44 15.13 -0.05
CA LEU A 83 9.01 16.21 -0.84
C LEU A 83 8.20 16.35 -2.14
N PRO A 84 8.27 17.52 -2.82
CA PRO A 84 7.77 17.62 -4.18
C PRO A 84 8.36 16.50 -5.04
N VAL A 85 7.49 15.71 -5.66
CA VAL A 85 7.87 14.75 -6.68
C VAL A 85 7.89 15.55 -7.98
N PRO A 86 8.95 15.48 -8.81
CA PRO A 86 8.90 16.04 -10.15
C PRO A 86 7.68 15.43 -10.86
N ALA A 87 6.79 16.26 -11.41
CA ALA A 87 5.59 15.78 -12.08
C ALA A 87 6.02 14.76 -13.15
N TRP A 88 5.61 13.50 -12.99
CA TRP A 88 5.69 12.53 -14.07
C TRP A 88 4.63 12.91 -15.11
N PRO A 89 4.89 12.75 -16.42
CA PRO A 89 3.95 13.18 -17.48
C PRO A 89 2.54 12.61 -17.33
N ASP A 90 2.41 11.44 -16.70
CA ASP A 90 1.17 10.69 -16.54
C ASP A 90 0.55 10.80 -15.13
N GLU A 91 1.09 11.63 -14.24
CA GLU A 91 0.58 11.78 -12.87
C GLU A 91 -0.49 12.90 -12.84
N GLU A 92 -1.77 12.52 -12.65
CA GLU A 92 -2.86 13.49 -12.55
C GLU A 92 -2.64 14.44 -11.34
N PRO A 93 -2.89 15.75 -11.52
CA PRO A 93 -2.92 16.68 -10.40
C PRO A 93 -4.13 16.34 -9.51
N PHE A 94 -3.86 16.21 -8.22
CA PHE A 94 -4.86 15.94 -7.18
C PHE A 94 -5.81 17.11 -6.95
#